data_AF-A0A4U0H0I5-F1
#
_entry.id   AF-A0A4U0H0I5-F1
#
_cell.length_a   1.000
_cell.length_b   1.000
_cell.length_c   1.000
_cell.angle_alpha   90.00
_cell.angle_beta   90.00
_cell.angle_gamma   90.00
#
_symmetry.space_group_name_H-M   'P 1'
#
loop_
_entity.id
_entity.type
_entity.pdbx_description
1 polymer ?
#
loop_
_entity_poly.entity_id
_entity_poly.type
_entity_poly.pdbx_seq_one_letter_code
_entity_poly.pdbx_strand_id
1 'polypeptide(L)'
;MTELSERLRELPEFDPPSDGWTRLERALRPPAPRRSRRRWRTWGGSVALAASLLLAVGVWHQTPPQAGSGETARDVRALIAESHQLEQRLDQLRPQVVVWNAALAAGSERLEQDLALVDLQLNYASTGDTRQQLWRSRVALMSRLVQLHEGAELQPTPAEKPLAEWTL
;
A
#
# COMPACT_ATOMS: atom_id res chain seq x y z
N MET A 1 7.30 36.13 14.07
CA MET A 1 7.54 35.20 12.94
C MET A 1 8.57 35.77 11.95
N THR A 2 9.56 36.55 12.41
CA THR A 2 10.55 37.26 11.56
C THR A 2 11.91 36.57 11.54
N GLU A 3 12.27 35.85 12.61
CA GLU A 3 13.59 35.21 12.75
C GLU A 3 13.86 34.10 11.71
N LEU A 4 12.82 33.35 11.32
CA LEU A 4 12.94 32.31 10.29
C LEU A 4 13.21 32.93 8.91
N SER A 5 12.59 34.07 8.62
CA SER A 5 12.75 34.77 7.34
C SER A 5 14.14 35.40 7.19
N GLU A 6 14.73 35.85 8.29
CA GLU A 6 16.13 36.33 8.31
C GLU A 6 17.10 35.16 8.09
N ARG A 7 16.92 34.04 8.79
CA ARG A 7 17.78 32.85 8.60
C ARG A 7 17.70 32.24 7.20
N LEU A 8 16.54 32.34 6.54
CA LEU A 8 16.39 31.88 5.15
C LEU A 8 17.08 32.80 4.14
N ARG A 9 17.27 34.09 4.46
CA ARG A 9 18.02 35.02 3.60
C ARG A 9 19.53 34.91 3.73
N GLU A 10 20.02 34.39 4.85
CA GLU A 10 21.45 34.15 5.09
C GLU A 10 21.97 32.88 4.40
N LEU A 11 21.08 32.08 3.81
CA LEU A 11 21.49 30.89 3.07
C LEU A 11 22.25 31.30 1.80
N PRO A 12 23.46 30.76 1.58
CA PRO A 12 24.22 31.01 0.37
C PRO A 12 23.41 30.52 -0.83
N GLU A 13 23.42 31.32 -1.90
CA GLU A 13 22.75 30.99 -3.15
C GLU A 13 23.41 29.73 -3.73
N PHE A 14 22.69 28.61 -3.62
CA PHE A 14 23.14 27.33 -4.13
C PHE A 14 22.69 27.23 -5.59
N ASP A 15 23.63 27.30 -6.52
CA ASP A 15 23.35 27.09 -7.93
C ASP A 15 23.26 25.58 -8.19
N PRO A 16 22.06 25.01 -8.37
CA PRO A 16 21.93 23.58 -8.58
C PRO A 16 22.53 23.21 -9.94
N PRO A 17 23.27 22.10 -10.05
CA PRO A 17 23.77 21.66 -11.34
C PRO A 17 22.59 21.40 -12.30
N SER A 18 22.65 21.96 -13.51
CA SER A 18 21.61 21.85 -14.55
C SER A 18 21.17 20.41 -14.85
N ASP A 19 22.07 19.46 -14.62
CA ASP A 19 21.88 18.04 -14.94
C ASP A 19 21.44 17.21 -13.72
N GLY A 20 21.04 17.84 -12.62
CA GLY A 20 20.59 17.15 -11.40
C GLY A 20 19.43 16.21 -11.70
N TRP A 21 18.46 16.68 -12.49
CA TRP A 21 17.29 15.90 -12.86
C TRP A 21 17.63 14.72 -13.77
N THR A 22 18.50 14.95 -14.76
CA THR A 22 18.94 13.89 -15.68
C THR A 22 19.80 12.83 -14.98
N ARG A 23 20.56 13.22 -13.94
CA ARG A 23 21.29 12.27 -13.09
C ARG A 23 20.36 11.43 -12.22
N LEU A 24 19.34 12.06 -11.62
CA LEU A 24 18.32 11.34 -10.86
C LEU A 24 17.55 10.37 -11.76
N GLU A 25 17.15 10.81 -12.94
CA GLU A 25 16.45 9.98 -13.92
C GLU A 25 17.32 8.80 -14.36
N ARG A 26 18.63 9.00 -14.61
CA ARG A 26 19.57 7.90 -14.90
C ARG A 26 19.76 6.94 -13.72
N ALA A 27 19.77 7.44 -12.49
CA ALA A 27 19.91 6.61 -11.29
C ALA A 27 18.64 5.80 -11.00
N LEU A 28 17.46 6.35 -11.30
CA LEU A 28 16.16 5.71 -11.12
C LEU A 28 15.76 4.84 -12.30
N ARG A 29 16.37 5.01 -13.48
CA ARG A 29 16.07 4.18 -14.66
C ARG A 29 16.59 2.77 -14.39
N PRO A 30 15.71 1.77 -14.24
CA PRO A 30 16.17 0.40 -14.08
C PRO A 30 16.92 -0.04 -15.35
N PRO A 31 17.95 -0.89 -15.23
CA PRO A 31 18.61 -1.46 -16.40
C PRO A 31 17.57 -2.15 -17.27
N ALA A 32 17.61 -1.87 -18.58
CA ALA A 32 16.63 -2.37 -19.55
C ALA A 32 16.44 -3.89 -19.38
N PRO A 33 15.21 -4.39 -19.23
CA PRO A 33 14.98 -5.79 -18.99
C PRO A 33 15.39 -6.59 -20.23
N ARG A 34 16.44 -7.40 -20.08
CA ARG A 34 16.73 -8.47 -21.03
C ARG A 34 15.50 -9.36 -21.09
N ARG A 35 14.93 -9.45 -22.28
CA ARG A 35 13.70 -10.17 -22.66
C ARG A 35 13.83 -11.67 -22.32
N SER A 36 13.65 -12.04 -21.06
CA SER A 36 13.46 -13.44 -20.67
C SER A 36 12.26 -13.57 -19.75
N ARG A 37 11.23 -14.22 -20.30
CA ARG A 37 10.05 -14.75 -19.64
C ARG A 37 10.41 -15.40 -18.30
N ARG A 38 10.23 -14.69 -17.19
CA ARG A 38 9.86 -15.32 -15.92
C ARG A 38 9.27 -14.26 -14.99
N ARG A 39 7.94 -14.12 -15.09
CA ARG A 39 7.09 -13.61 -14.02
C ARG A 39 7.61 -14.21 -12.69
N TRP A 40 7.61 -13.41 -11.62
CA TRP A 40 7.96 -13.77 -10.22
C TRP A 40 9.29 -13.22 -9.68
N ARG A 41 9.64 -11.95 -9.94
CA ARG A 41 10.79 -11.33 -9.25
C ARG A 41 10.69 -9.83 -9.00
N THR A 42 9.56 -9.37 -8.49
CA THR A 42 9.40 -7.99 -7.99
C THR A 42 8.88 -7.92 -6.55
N TRP A 43 9.14 -8.95 -5.74
CA TRP A 43 8.88 -8.98 -4.29
C TRP A 43 10.19 -9.04 -3.51
N GLY A 44 11.12 -8.14 -3.80
CA GLY A 44 12.43 -8.13 -3.14
C GLY A 44 13.10 -6.80 -3.30
N GLY A 45 12.83 -5.87 -2.39
CA GLY A 45 13.39 -4.53 -2.48
C GLY A 45 13.19 -3.63 -1.27
N SER A 46 13.11 -4.16 -0.04
CA SER A 46 13.19 -3.34 1.19
C SER A 46 13.53 -4.20 2.41
N VAL A 47 14.76 -4.72 2.44
CA VAL A 47 15.41 -5.21 3.67
C VAL A 47 16.30 -4.09 4.20
N ALA A 48 15.74 -3.22 5.03
CA ALA A 48 16.47 -2.45 6.04
C ALA A 48 15.41 -1.82 6.97
N LEU A 49 15.48 -2.12 8.28
CA LEU A 49 14.61 -1.63 9.37
C LEU A 49 13.40 -2.50 9.79
N ALA A 50 13.44 -3.83 9.67
CA ALA A 50 12.39 -4.70 10.23
C ALA A 50 12.63 -5.17 11.69
N ALA A 51 13.70 -4.74 12.37
CA ALA A 51 14.09 -5.35 13.65
C ALA A 51 13.39 -4.77 14.90
N SER A 52 12.73 -3.61 14.84
CA SER A 52 12.23 -2.91 16.04
C SER A 52 10.71 -2.89 16.23
N LEU A 53 9.90 -3.44 15.32
CA LEU A 53 8.42 -3.35 15.40
C LEU A 53 7.72 -4.62 15.92
N LEU A 54 8.44 -5.72 16.17
CA LEU A 54 7.84 -6.98 16.64
C LEU A 54 7.32 -6.93 18.10
N LEU A 55 7.60 -5.87 18.86
CA LEU A 55 7.19 -5.74 20.26
C LEU A 55 5.89 -4.96 20.48
N ALA A 56 5.34 -4.28 19.47
CA ALA A 56 4.19 -3.39 19.66
C ALA A 56 2.81 -4.07 19.51
N VAL A 57 2.71 -5.24 18.86
CA VAL A 57 1.41 -5.89 18.58
C VAL A 57 1.03 -6.97 19.61
N GLY A 58 1.98 -7.44 20.41
CA GLY A 58 1.75 -8.52 21.40
C GLY A 58 0.78 -8.18 22.54
N VAL A 59 0.40 -6.91 22.71
CA VAL A 59 -0.48 -6.46 23.81
C VAL A 59 -1.97 -6.49 23.44
N TRP A 60 -2.36 -6.54 22.15
CA TRP A 60 -3.78 -6.41 21.77
C TRP A 60 -4.57 -7.73 21.78
N HIS A 61 -3.94 -8.90 21.69
CA HIS A 61 -4.66 -10.17 21.49
C HIS A 61 -4.43 -11.15 22.63
N GLN A 62 -5.12 -10.96 23.76
CA GLN A 62 -5.29 -11.98 24.79
C GLN A 62 -6.71 -12.56 24.76
N THR A 63 -6.86 -13.74 24.15
CA THR A 63 -7.91 -14.70 24.48
C THR A 63 -7.30 -16.11 24.49
N PRO A 64 -7.37 -16.87 25.62
CA PRO A 64 -6.83 -18.23 25.72
C PRO A 64 -7.78 -19.30 25.10
N PRO A 65 -7.30 -20.54 24.89
CA PRO A 65 -7.61 -21.34 23.70
C PRO A 65 -8.73 -22.37 23.91
N GLN A 66 -9.38 -22.79 22.82
CA GLN A 66 -10.10 -24.06 22.75
C GLN A 66 -9.69 -24.89 21.53
N ALA A 67 -9.44 -26.16 21.80
CA ALA A 67 -8.86 -27.14 20.90
C ALA A 67 -9.78 -27.47 19.71
N GLY A 68 -9.25 -27.34 18.50
CA GLY A 68 -9.97 -27.68 17.27
C GLY A 68 -9.09 -27.61 16.03
N SER A 69 -7.93 -28.27 16.03
CA SER A 69 -6.94 -28.20 14.92
C SER A 69 -7.50 -28.59 13.54
N GLY A 70 -8.59 -29.37 13.47
CA GLY A 70 -9.28 -29.70 12.22
C GLY A 70 -10.27 -28.64 11.72
N GLU A 71 -10.81 -27.79 12.60
CA GLU A 71 -11.77 -26.74 12.28
C GLU A 71 -11.05 -25.46 11.83
N THR A 72 -9.98 -25.09 12.54
CA THR A 72 -9.04 -24.01 12.19
C THR A 72 -8.53 -24.16 10.74
N ALA A 73 -8.19 -25.38 10.31
CA ALA A 73 -7.67 -25.63 8.97
C ALA A 73 -8.70 -25.41 7.85
N ARG A 74 -9.99 -25.72 8.10
CA ARG A 74 -11.07 -25.46 7.12
C ARG A 74 -11.38 -23.96 7.04
N ASP A 75 -11.38 -23.28 8.18
CA ASP A 75 -11.56 -21.82 8.25
C ASP A 75 -10.45 -21.06 7.52
N VAL A 76 -9.18 -21.45 7.72
CA VAL A 76 -8.04 -20.82 7.02
C VAL A 76 -8.19 -20.97 5.51
N ARG A 77 -8.63 -22.13 5.02
CA ARG A 77 -8.84 -22.35 3.58
C ARG A 77 -9.94 -21.44 3.02
N ALA A 78 -11.02 -21.23 3.76
CA ALA A 78 -12.08 -20.30 3.37
C ALA A 78 -11.56 -18.86 3.28
N LEU A 79 -10.78 -18.41 4.27
CA LEU A 79 -10.16 -17.07 4.28
C LEU A 79 -9.17 -16.88 3.13
N ILE A 80 -8.38 -17.90 2.79
CA ILE A 80 -7.48 -17.86 1.63
C ILE A 80 -8.29 -17.63 0.35
N ALA A 81 -9.35 -18.40 0.15
CA ALA A 81 -10.21 -18.29 -1.04
C ALA A 81 -10.88 -16.91 -1.13
N GLU A 82 -11.42 -16.41 -0.02
CA GLU A 82 -11.99 -15.06 0.06
C GLU A 82 -10.96 -13.99 -0.29
N SER A 83 -9.73 -14.11 0.22
CA SER A 83 -8.69 -13.16 -0.12
C SER A 83 -8.33 -13.22 -1.61
N HIS A 84 -8.28 -14.39 -2.24
CA HIS A 84 -8.08 -14.45 -3.70
C HIS A 84 -9.21 -13.79 -4.49
N GLN A 85 -10.47 -13.91 -4.03
CA GLN A 85 -11.60 -13.22 -4.66
C GLN A 85 -11.47 -11.69 -4.56
N LEU A 86 -11.08 -11.19 -3.39
CA LEU A 86 -10.85 -9.76 -3.16
C LEU A 86 -9.68 -9.23 -4.01
N GLU A 87 -8.61 -10.00 -4.16
CA GLU A 87 -7.47 -9.67 -5.02
C GLU A 87 -7.87 -9.56 -6.49
N GLN A 88 -8.65 -10.53 -6.98
CA GLN A 88 -9.20 -10.50 -8.34
C GLN A 88 -10.10 -9.27 -8.57
N ARG A 89 -10.92 -8.90 -7.58
CA ARG A 89 -11.76 -7.70 -7.65
C ARG A 89 -10.92 -6.43 -7.69
N LEU A 90 -9.89 -6.34 -6.85
CA LEU A 90 -8.98 -5.20 -6.83
C LEU A 90 -8.24 -5.04 -8.16
N ASP A 91 -7.82 -6.14 -8.79
CA ASP A 91 -7.19 -6.13 -10.12
C ASP A 91 -8.11 -5.61 -11.22
N GLN A 92 -9.42 -5.81 -11.09
CA GLN A 92 -10.40 -5.25 -12.02
C GLN A 92 -10.63 -3.75 -11.80
N LEU A 93 -10.57 -3.28 -10.56
CA LEU A 93 -10.82 -1.87 -10.21
C LEU A 93 -9.61 -0.97 -10.48
N ARG A 94 -8.38 -1.44 -10.22
CA ARG A 94 -7.15 -0.64 -10.35
C ARG A 94 -6.99 0.11 -11.69
N PRO A 95 -7.28 -0.50 -12.85
CA PRO A 95 -7.19 0.21 -14.13
C PRO A 95 -8.23 1.32 -14.34
N GLN A 96 -9.35 1.28 -13.60
CA GLN A 96 -10.49 2.18 -13.80
C GLN A 96 -10.33 3.51 -13.03
N VAL A 97 -9.50 3.53 -11.98
CA VAL A 97 -9.30 4.72 -11.15
C VAL A 97 -8.23 5.63 -11.77
N VAL A 98 -8.68 6.63 -12.54
CA VAL A 98 -7.80 7.57 -13.25
C VAL A 98 -7.38 8.76 -12.36
N VAL A 99 -8.21 9.15 -11.38
CA VAL A 99 -7.97 10.33 -10.54
C VAL A 99 -7.99 9.95 -9.06
N TRP A 100 -6.82 9.97 -8.44
CA TRP A 100 -6.67 9.87 -6.99
C TRP A 100 -6.47 11.27 -6.40
N ASN A 101 -7.26 11.62 -5.39
CA ASN A 101 -6.91 12.74 -4.53
C ASN A 101 -5.84 12.31 -3.51
N ALA A 102 -5.09 13.28 -2.97
CA ALA A 102 -3.96 13.00 -2.07
C ALA A 102 -4.36 12.20 -0.82
N ALA A 103 -5.56 12.43 -0.28
CA ALA A 103 -6.05 11.73 0.91
C ALA A 103 -6.35 10.24 0.62
N LEU A 104 -6.98 9.94 -0.51
CA LEU A 104 -7.22 8.57 -0.95
C LEU A 104 -5.89 7.85 -1.23
N ALA A 105 -4.94 8.52 -1.89
CA ALA A 105 -3.63 7.93 -2.21
C ALA A 105 -2.87 7.55 -0.93
N ALA A 106 -2.82 8.46 0.05
CA ALA A 106 -2.21 8.18 1.35
C ALA A 106 -2.94 7.06 2.12
N GLY A 107 -4.27 6.99 2.01
CA GLY A 107 -5.06 5.90 2.58
C GLY A 107 -4.74 4.54 1.95
N SER A 108 -4.62 4.48 0.62
CA SER A 108 -4.27 3.26 -0.12
C SER A 108 -2.87 2.79 0.24
N GLU A 109 -1.89 3.70 0.24
CA GLU A 109 -0.51 3.39 0.60
C GLU A 109 -0.41 2.78 2.00
N ARG A 110 -1.12 3.37 2.98
CA ARG A 110 -1.12 2.85 4.35
C ARG A 110 -1.71 1.44 4.44
N LEU A 111 -2.81 1.18 3.75
CA LEU A 111 -3.44 -0.16 3.72
C LEU A 111 -2.52 -1.19 3.06
N GLU A 112 -1.81 -0.82 1.99
CA GLU A 112 -0.85 -1.70 1.32
C GLU A 112 0.38 -1.99 2.19
N GLN A 113 0.87 -1.01 2.93
CA GLN A 113 1.95 -1.20 3.91
C GLN A 113 1.53 -2.18 5.02
N ASP A 114 0.34 -1.99 5.60
CA ASP A 114 -0.20 -2.89 6.63
C ASP A 114 -0.40 -4.32 6.07
N LEU A 115 -0.87 -4.44 4.82
CA LEU A 115 -1.04 -5.72 4.14
C LEU A 115 0.32 -6.43 3.94
N ALA A 116 1.34 -5.70 3.50
CA ALA A 116 2.70 -6.23 3.32
C ALA A 116 3.29 -6.76 4.65
N LEU A 117 3.02 -6.10 5.78
CA LEU A 117 3.42 -6.57 7.10
C LEU A 117 2.70 -7.86 7.49
N VAL A 118 1.39 -7.96 7.26
CA VAL A 118 0.62 -9.19 7.52
C VAL A 118 1.09 -10.33 6.64
N ASP A 119 1.37 -10.08 5.36
CA ASP A 119 1.89 -11.10 4.43
C ASP A 119 3.29 -11.58 4.86
N LEU A 120 4.13 -10.68 5.38
CA LEU A 120 5.41 -11.05 5.98
C LEU A 120 5.22 -11.94 7.21
N GLN A 121 4.30 -11.58 8.12
CA GLN A 121 3.99 -12.38 9.30
C GLN A 121 3.42 -13.76 8.93
N LEU A 122 2.59 -13.84 7.89
CA LEU A 122 2.03 -15.09 7.36
C LEU A 122 3.11 -16.04 6.82
N ASN A 123 4.22 -15.51 6.31
CA ASN A 123 5.37 -16.32 5.88
C ASN A 123 6.07 -17.02 7.05
N TYR A 124 6.10 -16.38 8.23
CA TYR A 124 6.75 -16.94 9.43
C TYR A 124 5.80 -17.67 10.38
N ALA A 125 4.50 -17.44 10.29
CA ALA A 125 3.51 -18.09 11.15
C ALA A 125 3.50 -19.61 10.90
N SER A 126 3.53 -20.40 11.97
CA SER A 126 3.23 -21.83 11.93
C SER A 126 1.72 -22.06 11.81
N THR A 127 1.28 -23.30 11.60
CA THR A 127 -0.14 -23.68 11.64
C THR A 127 -0.77 -23.37 13.01
N GLY A 128 -2.08 -23.08 13.02
CA GLY A 128 -2.85 -22.83 14.24
C GLY A 128 -3.58 -21.47 14.23
N ASP A 129 -4.04 -21.06 15.41
CA ASP A 129 -4.93 -19.90 15.57
C ASP A 129 -4.29 -18.57 15.17
N THR A 130 -2.98 -18.40 15.44
CA THR A 130 -2.24 -17.19 15.01
C THR A 130 -2.29 -17.02 13.49
N ARG A 131 -2.11 -18.10 12.73
CA ARG A 131 -2.18 -18.05 11.26
C ARG A 131 -3.58 -17.70 10.78
N GLN A 132 -4.61 -18.23 11.44
CA GLN A 132 -6.00 -17.91 11.14
C GLN A 132 -6.30 -16.42 11.42
N GLN A 133 -5.81 -15.88 12.53
CA GLN A 133 -5.96 -14.46 12.85
C GLN A 133 -5.29 -13.57 11.80
N LEU A 134 -4.07 -13.91 11.36
CA LEU A 134 -3.38 -13.17 10.31
C LEU A 134 -4.14 -13.21 8.97
N TRP A 135 -4.71 -14.36 8.60
CA TRP A 135 -5.58 -14.46 7.42
C TRP A 135 -6.85 -13.61 7.54
N ARG A 136 -7.49 -13.56 8.70
CA ARG A 136 -8.63 -12.65 8.95
C ARG A 136 -8.22 -11.19 8.80
N SER A 137 -7.08 -10.80 9.36
CA SER A 137 -6.51 -9.46 9.21
C SER A 137 -6.24 -9.11 7.75
N ARG A 138 -5.65 -10.04 6.98
CA ARG A 138 -5.41 -9.86 5.54
C ARG A 138 -6.70 -9.60 4.77
N VAL A 139 -7.73 -10.42 4.98
CA VAL A 139 -9.05 -10.26 4.35
C VAL A 139 -9.67 -8.91 4.72
N ALA A 140 -9.64 -8.52 5.99
CA ALA A 140 -10.17 -7.24 6.44
C ALA A 140 -9.46 -6.04 5.81
N LEU A 141 -8.13 -6.06 5.71
CA LEU A 141 -7.35 -5.01 5.05
C LEU A 141 -7.66 -4.95 3.55
N MET A 142 -7.72 -6.10 2.87
CA MET A 142 -7.98 -6.13 1.44
C MET A 142 -9.41 -5.71 1.09
N SER A 143 -10.40 -6.04 1.94
CA SER A 143 -11.77 -5.55 1.81
C SER A 143 -11.83 -4.02 1.90
N ARG A 144 -11.10 -3.40 2.84
CA ARG A 144 -11.01 -1.94 2.94
C ARG A 144 -10.33 -1.32 1.73
N LEU A 145 -9.28 -1.97 1.20
CA LEU A 145 -8.59 -1.50 0.00
C LEU A 145 -9.51 -1.51 -1.23
N VAL A 146 -10.31 -2.56 -1.39
CA VAL A 146 -11.35 -2.65 -2.43
C VAL A 146 -12.39 -1.53 -2.25
N GLN A 147 -12.94 -1.34 -1.05
CA GLN A 147 -13.92 -0.28 -0.78
C GLN A 147 -13.36 1.12 -1.09
N LEU A 148 -12.07 1.36 -0.81
CA LEU A 148 -11.40 2.61 -1.14
C LEU A 148 -11.34 2.85 -2.65
N HIS A 149 -11.06 1.81 -3.44
CA HIS A 149 -11.03 1.89 -4.91
C HIS A 149 -12.42 2.11 -5.49
N GLU A 150 -13.44 1.44 -4.95
CA GLU A 150 -14.85 1.65 -5.35
C GLU A 150 -15.32 3.08 -5.03
N GLY A 151 -14.93 3.62 -3.88
CA GLY A 151 -15.21 5.01 -3.52
C GLY A 151 -14.49 6.03 -4.41
N ALA A 152 -13.34 5.66 -4.99
CA ALA A 152 -12.59 6.52 -5.92
C ALA A 152 -13.22 6.54 -7.32
N GLU A 153 -13.77 5.42 -7.79
CA GLU A 153 -14.50 5.33 -9.07
C GLU A 153 -15.74 6.25 -9.09
N LEU A 154 -16.40 6.41 -7.93
CA LEU A 154 -17.62 7.21 -7.80
C LEU A 154 -17.38 8.73 -7.73
N GLN A 155 -16.12 9.21 -7.63
CA GLN A 155 -15.85 10.64 -7.64
C GLN A 155 -15.89 11.18 -9.08
N PRO A 156 -16.83 12.06 -9.43
CA PRO A 156 -16.90 12.63 -10.76
C PRO A 156 -15.62 13.44 -11.03
N THR A 157 -15.03 13.24 -12.21
CA THR A 157 -13.95 14.09 -12.71
C THR A 157 -14.44 15.54 -12.74
N PRO A 158 -13.69 16.52 -12.22
CA PRO A 158 -14.10 17.93 -12.20
C PRO A 158 -14.11 18.60 -13.60
N ALA A 159 -14.21 17.83 -14.67
CA ALA A 159 -14.21 18.29 -16.04
C ALA A 159 -15.63 18.23 -16.62
N GLU A 160 -16.45 19.23 -16.28
CA GLU A 160 -17.41 19.89 -17.18
C GLU A 160 -18.11 21.01 -16.41
N LYS A 161 -17.39 22.10 -16.15
CA LYS A 161 -18.04 23.40 -16.00
C LYS A 161 -18.38 23.85 -17.43
N PRO A 162 -19.65 23.89 -17.85
CA PRO A 162 -19.98 24.46 -19.15
C PRO A 162 -19.51 25.92 -19.17
N LEU A 163 -18.65 26.24 -20.13
CA LEU A 163 -18.17 27.58 -20.47
C LEU A 163 -19.32 28.41 -21.07
N ALA A 164 -20.39 28.65 -20.31
CA ALA A 164 -21.61 29.29 -20.80
C ALA A 164 -21.99 30.60 -20.07
N GLU A 165 -21.13 31.16 -19.22
CA GLU A 165 -21.47 32.38 -18.46
C GLU A 165 -20.32 33.41 -18.45
N TRP A 166 -19.90 33.86 -19.63
CA TRP A 166 -19.18 35.14 -19.77
C TRP A 166 -19.67 35.85 -21.03
N THR A 167 -20.93 36.27 -21.01
CA THR A 167 -21.41 37.36 -21.86
C THR A 167 -22.09 38.38 -20.96
N LEU A 168 -21.35 39.44 -20.63
CA LEU A 168 -21.88 40.74 -20.23
C LEU A 168 -21.38 41.76 -21.25
#